data_AF-A0A2H0D2L1-F1
#
_entry.id   AF-A0A2H0D2L1-F1
#
_cell.length_a   1.000
_cell.length_b   1.000
_cell.length_c   1.000
_cell.angle_alpha   90.00
_cell.angle_beta   90.00
_cell.angle_gamma   90.00
#
_symmetry.space_group_name_H-M   'P 1'
#
loop_
_entity.id
_entity.type
_entity.pdbx_description
1 polymer ?
#
loop_
_entity_poly.entity_id
_entity_poly.type
_entity_poly.pdbx_seq_one_letter_code
_entity_poly.pdbx_strand_id
1 'polypeptide(L)'
;MLLKIWVLLVPFLFMSFNQQMEDELSLAFQNAKKGVYWGLSNLKGKKTRFENKLISQDKLIATIKISKEINGAIIESTGHNESSDVTIVVHRSYDSLAKDGYIEKNSDLLKNNSE
;
A
#
# COMPACT_ATOMS: atom_id res chain seq x y z
N MET A 1 4.05 29.54 43.78
CA MET A 1 3.43 28.21 43.75
C MET A 1 2.74 27.90 42.41
N LEU A 2 2.17 28.89 41.72
CA LEU A 2 1.53 28.74 40.39
C LEU A 2 2.48 28.32 39.25
N LEU A 3 3.75 28.76 39.27
CA LEU A 3 4.74 28.43 38.22
C LEU A 3 5.08 26.93 38.15
N LYS A 4 4.96 26.18 39.26
CA LYS A 4 5.25 24.74 39.31
C LYS A 4 4.13 23.88 38.73
N ILE A 5 2.90 24.39 38.66
CA ILE A 5 1.73 23.68 38.11
C ILE A 5 1.81 23.62 36.57
N TRP A 6 2.34 24.68 35.94
CA TRP A 6 2.53 24.71 34.49
C TRP A 6 3.50 23.64 34.00
N VAL A 7 4.60 23.39 34.73
CA VAL A 7 5.62 22.38 34.36
C VAL A 7 5.05 20.95 34.36
N LEU A 8 4.02 20.67 35.15
CA LEU A 8 3.35 19.36 35.21
C LEU A 8 2.28 19.16 34.12
N LEU A 9 1.77 20.23 33.50
CA LEU A 9 0.77 20.15 32.42
C LEU A 9 1.40 20.01 31.02
N VAL A 10 2.63 20.49 30.84
CA VAL A 10 3.37 20.38 29.57
C VAL A 10 3.51 18.93 29.07
N PRO A 11 3.89 17.91 29.86
CA PRO A 11 4.08 16.55 29.34
C PRO A 11 2.79 15.88 28.83
N PHE A 12 1.60 16.32 29.29
CA PHE A 12 0.33 15.73 28.85
C PHE A 12 -0.05 16.14 27.42
N LEU A 13 0.30 17.37 27.01
CA LEU A 13 0.03 17.86 25.66
C LEU A 13 0.90 17.18 24.59
N PHE A 14 2.12 16.74 24.94
CA PHE A 14 3.01 16.05 23.99
C PHE A 14 2.63 14.58 23.75
N MET A 15 1.88 13.94 24.65
CA MET A 15 1.47 12.54 24.48
C MET A 15 0.37 12.40 23.42
N SER A 16 -0.59 13.33 23.36
CA SER A 16 -1.70 13.29 22.40
C SER A 16 -1.27 13.50 20.94
N PHE A 17 -0.22 14.29 20.69
CA PHE A 17 0.27 14.56 19.32
C PHE A 17 0.89 13.32 18.66
N ASN A 18 1.61 12.50 19.44
CA ASN A 18 2.19 11.25 18.92
C ASN A 18 1.12 10.23 18.53
N GLN A 19 0.01 10.17 19.29
CA GLN A 19 -1.07 9.23 19.02
C GLN A 19 -1.83 9.58 17.73
N GLN A 20 -2.11 10.86 17.49
CA GLN A 20 -2.78 11.29 16.25
C GLN A 20 -1.95 10.94 15.01
N MET A 21 -0.65 11.16 15.05
CA MET A 21 0.25 10.82 13.92
C MET A 21 0.28 9.30 13.67
N GLU A 22 0.35 8.50 14.74
CA GLU A 22 0.34 7.03 14.63
C GLU A 22 -0.99 6.51 14.04
N ASP A 23 -2.11 7.09 14.45
CA ASP A 23 -3.44 6.75 13.92
C ASP A 23 -3.55 7.10 12.42
N GLU A 24 -3.06 8.29 12.02
CA GLU A 24 -3.03 8.69 10.61
C GLU A 24 -2.15 7.75 9.74
N LEU A 25 -0.95 7.40 10.22
CA LEU A 25 -0.06 6.46 9.55
C LEU A 25 -0.65 5.05 9.48
N SER A 26 -1.31 4.59 10.54
CA SER A 26 -1.98 3.29 10.58
C SER A 26 -3.10 3.20 9.54
N LEU A 27 -3.91 4.26 9.41
CA LEU A 27 -4.95 4.33 8.38
C LEU A 27 -4.37 4.37 6.96
N ALA A 28 -3.34 5.18 6.72
CA ALA A 28 -2.63 5.22 5.44
C ALA A 28 -2.05 3.84 5.08
N PHE A 29 -1.43 3.14 6.04
CA PHE A 29 -0.93 1.78 5.86
C PHE A 29 -2.05 0.78 5.55
N GLN A 30 -3.19 0.86 6.24
CA GLN A 30 -4.35 0.01 5.92
C GLN A 30 -4.85 0.25 4.50
N ASN A 31 -4.90 1.51 4.05
CA ASN A 31 -5.29 1.83 2.69
C ASN A 31 -4.27 1.34 1.66
N ALA A 32 -2.97 1.44 1.96
CA ALA A 32 -1.91 0.87 1.11
C ALA A 32 -2.07 -0.65 0.97
N LYS A 33 -2.38 -1.38 2.05
CA LYS A 33 -2.66 -2.82 1.98
C LYS A 33 -3.85 -3.15 1.07
N LYS A 34 -4.93 -2.37 1.14
CA LYS A 34 -6.08 -2.54 0.22
C LYS A 34 -5.65 -2.41 -1.23
N GLY A 35 -4.80 -1.43 -1.54
CA GLY A 35 -4.26 -1.26 -2.89
C GLY A 35 -3.34 -2.40 -3.33
N VAL A 36 -2.50 -2.95 -2.44
CA VAL A 36 -1.72 -4.17 -2.72
C VAL A 36 -2.63 -5.34 -3.10
N TYR A 37 -3.65 -5.62 -2.28
CA TYR A 37 -4.58 -6.72 -2.56
C TYR A 37 -5.32 -6.52 -3.88
N TRP A 38 -5.82 -5.30 -4.12
CA TRP A 38 -6.43 -4.97 -5.40
C TRP A 38 -5.45 -5.21 -6.56
N GLY A 39 -4.20 -4.78 -6.41
CA GLY A 39 -3.19 -4.94 -7.43
C GLY A 39 -2.90 -6.40 -7.76
N LEU A 40 -2.71 -7.23 -6.74
CA LEU A 40 -2.52 -8.67 -6.89
C LEU A 40 -3.69 -9.32 -7.66
N SER A 41 -4.94 -8.95 -7.34
CA SER A 41 -6.12 -9.49 -8.00
C SER A 41 -6.29 -9.05 -9.46
N ASN A 42 -5.63 -7.98 -9.89
CA ASN A 42 -5.77 -7.39 -11.23
C ASN A 42 -4.59 -7.67 -12.17
N LEU A 43 -3.64 -8.51 -11.76
CA LEU A 43 -2.46 -8.88 -12.56
C LEU A 43 -2.76 -9.59 -13.90
N LYS A 44 -3.99 -10.10 -14.08
CA LYS A 44 -4.40 -10.88 -15.26
C LYS A 44 -4.50 -10.05 -16.56
N GLY A 45 -4.51 -8.72 -16.48
CA GLY A 45 -4.62 -7.85 -17.67
C GLY A 45 -3.41 -7.95 -18.61
N LYS A 46 -3.59 -7.65 -19.91
CA LYS A 46 -2.49 -7.72 -20.91
C LYS A 46 -1.46 -6.58 -20.82
N LYS A 47 -1.76 -5.52 -20.05
CA LYS A 47 -0.89 -4.34 -19.95
C LYS A 47 0.37 -4.66 -19.16
N THR A 48 1.51 -4.23 -19.68
CA THR A 48 2.83 -4.36 -19.03
C THR A 48 2.95 -3.43 -17.83
N ARG A 49 2.39 -2.22 -17.92
CA ARG A 49 2.27 -1.28 -16.80
C ARG A 49 0.88 -0.68 -16.76
N PHE A 50 0.33 -0.54 -15.56
CA PHE A 50 -0.92 0.18 -15.36
C PHE A 50 -1.01 0.79 -13.96
N GLU A 51 -1.74 1.89 -13.89
CA GLU A 51 -2.02 2.62 -12.67
C GLU A 51 -3.53 2.61 -12.40
N ASN A 52 -3.91 2.57 -11.13
CA ASN A 52 -5.28 2.76 -10.71
C ASN A 52 -5.37 3.57 -9.42
N LYS A 53 -6.53 4.20 -9.19
CA LYS A 53 -6.83 4.95 -7.97
C LYS A 53 -8.04 4.33 -7.28
N LEU A 54 -7.92 4.07 -5.99
CA LEU A 54 -9.03 3.67 -5.13
C LEU A 54 -9.60 4.91 -4.47
N ILE A 55 -10.86 5.20 -4.77
CA ILE A 55 -11.62 6.31 -4.17
C ILE A 55 -12.72 5.69 -3.31
N SER A 56 -12.87 6.19 -2.08
CA SER A 56 -13.93 5.76 -1.16
C SER A 56 -14.36 6.95 -0.31
N GLN A 57 -15.66 7.10 -0.11
CA GLN A 57 -16.24 8.22 0.65
C GLN A 57 -15.71 9.59 0.17
N ASP A 58 -15.70 9.79 -1.15
CA ASP A 58 -15.21 11.01 -1.81
C ASP A 58 -13.74 11.36 -1.52
N LYS A 59 -12.95 10.42 -0.97
CA LYS A 59 -11.52 10.55 -0.71
C LYS A 59 -10.70 9.60 -1.57
N LEU A 60 -9.57 10.06 -2.10
CA LEU A 60 -8.55 9.18 -2.66
C LEU A 60 -7.90 8.42 -1.50
N ILE A 61 -8.10 7.10 -1.45
CA ILE A 61 -7.57 6.27 -0.36
C ILE A 61 -6.30 5.54 -0.78
N ALA A 62 -6.12 5.20 -2.06
CA ALA A 62 -4.87 4.61 -2.53
C ALA A 62 -4.59 4.89 -4.01
N THR A 63 -3.31 4.99 -4.34
CA THR A 63 -2.78 4.99 -5.71
C THR A 63 -1.94 3.73 -5.92
N ILE A 64 -2.27 2.94 -6.94
CA ILE A 64 -1.63 1.64 -7.22
C ILE A 64 -0.94 1.73 -8.57
N LYS A 65 0.33 1.35 -8.61
CA LYS A 65 1.11 1.16 -9.83
C LYS A 65 1.54 -0.28 -9.91
N ILE A 66 1.29 -0.91 -11.05
CA ILE A 66 1.67 -2.29 -11.31
C ILE A 66 2.58 -2.31 -12.52
N SER A 67 3.73 -2.93 -12.34
CA SER A 67 4.71 -3.16 -13.38
C SER A 67 4.97 -4.65 -13.52
N LYS A 68 4.68 -5.19 -14.69
CA LYS A 68 5.09 -6.52 -15.10
C LYS A 68 6.53 -6.45 -15.57
N GLU A 69 7.37 -7.24 -14.93
CA GLU A 69 8.78 -7.33 -15.19
C GLU A 69 9.11 -8.74 -15.69
N ILE A 70 10.36 -8.96 -16.08
CA ILE A 70 10.86 -10.30 -16.40
C ILE A 70 10.77 -11.15 -15.12
N ASN A 71 10.21 -12.36 -15.22
CA ASN A 71 10.02 -13.30 -14.11
C ASN A 71 9.11 -12.84 -12.95
N GLY A 72 8.43 -11.70 -13.04
CA GLY A 72 7.58 -11.26 -11.93
C GLY A 72 6.84 -9.96 -12.14
N ALA A 73 6.28 -9.44 -11.05
CA ALA A 73 5.62 -8.15 -11.03
C ALA A 73 5.99 -7.37 -9.78
N ILE A 74 6.01 -6.06 -9.94
CA ILE A 74 6.14 -5.06 -8.88
C ILE A 74 4.77 -4.41 -8.70
N ILE A 75 4.30 -4.37 -7.45
CA ILE A 75 3.09 -3.64 -7.07
C ILE A 75 3.51 -2.58 -6.06
N GLU A 76 3.39 -1.33 -6.45
CA GLU A 76 3.56 -0.17 -5.59
C GLU A 76 2.18 0.34 -5.23
N SER A 77 1.87 0.40 -3.93
CA SER A 77 0.60 0.94 -3.46
C SER A 77 0.85 2.00 -2.41
N THR A 78 0.55 3.25 -2.75
CA THR A 78 0.56 4.39 -1.83
C THR A 78 -0.84 4.54 -1.25
N GLY A 79 -0.99 4.33 0.05
CA GLY A 79 -2.21 4.63 0.79
C GLY A 79 -2.15 6.03 1.37
N HIS A 80 -3.28 6.73 1.28
CA HIS A 80 -3.43 8.13 1.67
C HIS A 80 -4.38 8.23 2.87
N ASN A 81 -4.03 9.08 3.84
CA ASN A 81 -4.95 9.50 4.91
C ASN A 81 -4.56 10.88 5.44
N GLU A 82 -5.46 11.86 5.32
CA GLU A 82 -5.25 13.26 5.71
C GLU A 82 -3.92 13.83 5.19
N SER A 83 -2.91 14.00 6.05
CA SER A 83 -1.60 14.55 5.68
C SER A 83 -0.50 13.50 5.50
N SER A 84 -0.85 12.23 5.64
CA SER A 84 0.07 11.10 5.69
C SER A 84 -0.10 10.16 4.50
N ASP A 85 1.04 9.80 3.90
CA ASP A 85 1.14 8.81 2.83
C ASP A 85 2.05 7.66 3.24
N VAL A 86 1.60 6.43 2.98
CA VAL A 86 2.41 5.21 3.20
C VAL A 86 2.48 4.42 1.91
N THR A 87 3.69 4.13 1.44
CA THR A 87 3.90 3.30 0.24
C THR A 87 4.37 1.91 0.63
N ILE A 88 3.65 0.89 0.17
CA ILE A 88 4.06 -0.50 0.23
C ILE A 88 4.50 -0.93 -1.17
N VAL A 89 5.71 -1.47 -1.28
CA VAL A 89 6.24 -2.04 -2.52
C VAL A 89 6.36 -3.55 -2.35
N VAL A 90 5.72 -4.29 -3.24
CA VAL A 90 5.67 -5.76 -3.21
C VAL A 90 6.27 -6.31 -4.50
N HIS A 91 7.32 -7.10 -4.37
CA HIS A 91 7.97 -7.81 -5.47
C HIS A 91 7.56 -9.28 -5.44
N ARG A 92 7.05 -9.82 -6.55
CA ARG A 92 6.58 -11.20 -6.63
C ARG A 92 7.04 -11.87 -7.91
N SER A 93 7.58 -13.07 -7.80
CA SER A 93 7.82 -13.91 -8.97
C SER A 93 6.51 -14.44 -9.53
N TYR A 94 6.46 -14.69 -10.85
CA TYR A 94 5.28 -15.28 -11.47
C TYR A 94 4.98 -16.68 -10.91
N ASP A 95 5.98 -17.47 -10.56
CA ASP A 95 5.79 -18.77 -9.89
C ASP A 95 5.04 -18.62 -8.56
N SER A 96 5.45 -17.64 -7.75
CA SER A 96 4.80 -17.37 -6.47
C SER A 96 3.38 -16.84 -6.66
N LEU A 97 3.16 -16.02 -7.68
CA LEU A 97 1.82 -15.52 -8.02
C LEU A 97 0.90 -16.63 -8.51
N ALA A 98 1.43 -17.61 -9.24
CA ALA A 98 0.68 -18.77 -9.72
C ALA A 98 0.38 -19.76 -8.59
N LYS A 99 1.35 -19.98 -7.69
CA LYS A 99 1.17 -20.78 -6.48
C LYS A 99 0.06 -20.22 -5.58
N ASP A 100 0.00 -18.90 -5.44
CA ASP A 100 -0.98 -18.21 -4.61
C ASP A 100 -2.32 -17.96 -5.33
N GLY A 101 -2.46 -18.35 -6.60
CA GLY A 101 -3.71 -18.25 -7.36
C GLY A 101 -4.03 -16.87 -7.94
N TYR A 102 -3.08 -15.93 -7.93
CA TYR A 102 -3.26 -14.60 -8.53
C TYR A 102 -3.16 -14.62 -10.06
N ILE A 103 -2.38 -15.54 -10.62
CA ILE A 103 -2.29 -15.76 -12.07
C ILE A 103 -2.46 -17.25 -12.40
N GLU A 104 -2.85 -17.54 -13.65
CA GLU A 104 -3.00 -18.91 -14.12
C GLU A 104 -1.63 -19.55 -14.41
N LYS A 105 -1.50 -20.85 -14.11
CA LYS A 105 -0.28 -21.64 -14.38
C LYS A 105 0.10 -21.70 -15.85
N ASN A 106 -0.86 -21.51 -16.74
CA ASN A 106 -0.66 -21.50 -18.20
C ASN A 106 -0.64 -20.07 -18.78
N SER A 107 -0.56 -19.05 -17.92
CA SER A 107 -0.54 -17.67 -18.38
C SER A 107 0.69 -17.38 -19.24
N ASP A 108 0.54 -16.50 -20.21
CA ASP A 108 1.63 -16.08 -21.09
C ASP A 108 2.77 -15.41 -20.30
N LEU A 109 2.48 -14.94 -19.08
CA LEU A 109 3.47 -14.41 -18.13
C LEU A 109 4.47 -15.47 -17.65
N LEU A 110 4.09 -16.75 -17.62
CA LEU A 110 4.98 -17.85 -17.25
C LEU A 110 5.72 -18.42 -18.46
N LYS A 111 5.09 -18.45 -19.64
CA LYS A 111 5.68 -18.99 -20.88
C LYS A 111 6.87 -18.18 -21.39
N ASN A 112 6.82 -16.86 -21.23
CA ASN A 112 7.91 -15.98 -21.66
C ASN A 112 9.17 -16.03 -20.78
N ASN A 113 9.18 -16.86 -19.74
CA ASN A 113 10.35 -17.03 -18.84
C ASN A 113 11.10 -18.36 -19.05
N SER A 114 10.60 -19.22 -19.95
CA SER A 114 11.18 -20.54 -20.23
C SER A 114 11.99 -20.62 -21.52
N GLU A 115 12.21 -19.49 -22.19
CA GLU A 115 13.11 -19.32 -23.34
C GLU A 115 14.38 -18.58 -22.90
#